data_AF-A0A0G0FVB0-F1
#
_entry.id   AF-A0A0G0FVB0-F1
#
_cell.length_a   1.000
_cell.length_b   1.000
_cell.length_c   1.000
_cell.angle_alpha   90.00
_cell.angle_beta   90.00
_cell.angle_gamma   90.00
#
_symmetry.space_group_name_H-M   'P 1'
#
loop_
_entity.id
_entity.type
_entity.pdbx_description
1 polymer ?
#
loop_
_entity_poly.entity_id
_entity_poly.type
_entity_poly.pdbx_seq_one_letter_code
_entity_poly.pdbx_strand_id
1 'polypeptide(L)'
;MDIKTKIFWWTMGILILASFGATFYRYMIKKDYIVQAQVDCDPYSEVCFVWECDPESDVEGEMCTGDPEEDVWYFKVINKNASRIQTCDASDEDCNALVCAQNEPDCEFVFCTPENMEENYASSCIDDPAKYALENPIEEEESKCDEGDEECLESDEENLTGEESIEEEVVIESTESDQEIESIATNIKETEGITDIDEAENTEDSAENVSVEVANNESLSQEEIAQRNEDSGGALPIVE
;
A
#
# COMPACT_ATOMS: atom_id res chain seq x y z
N MET A 1 -12.00 28.10 -49.63
CA MET A 1 -10.91 27.98 -48.64
C MET A 1 -9.60 27.99 -49.39
N ASP A 2 -8.74 28.96 -49.16
CA ASP A 2 -7.44 29.02 -49.83
C ASP A 2 -6.57 27.82 -49.47
N ILE A 3 -5.70 27.42 -50.40
CA ILE A 3 -4.78 26.29 -50.21
C ILE A 3 -3.93 26.49 -48.94
N LYS A 4 -3.54 27.73 -48.66
CA LYS A 4 -2.78 28.11 -47.45
C LYS A 4 -3.58 27.86 -46.18
N THR A 5 -4.84 28.26 -46.16
CA THR A 5 -5.76 28.02 -45.03
C THR A 5 -6.02 26.53 -44.83
N LYS A 6 -6.15 25.75 -45.92
CA LYS A 6 -6.32 24.30 -45.84
C LYS A 6 -5.10 23.59 -45.24
N ILE A 7 -3.89 23.99 -45.64
CA ILE A 7 -2.64 23.45 -45.09
C ILE A 7 -2.55 23.75 -43.59
N PHE A 8 -2.83 25.00 -43.19
CA PHE A 8 -2.82 25.41 -41.78
C PHE A 8 -3.76 24.55 -40.92
N TRP A 9 -5.02 24.36 -41.35
CA TRP A 9 -5.97 23.52 -40.62
C TRP A 9 -5.56 22.05 -40.56
N TRP A 10 -4.94 21.53 -41.63
CA TRP A 10 -4.48 20.14 -41.65
C TRP A 10 -3.29 19.93 -40.71
N THR A 11 -2.32 20.85 -40.70
CA THR A 11 -1.21 20.82 -39.74
C THR A 11 -1.69 20.97 -38.30
N MET A 12 -2.65 21.86 -38.06
CA MET A 12 -3.27 22.03 -36.74
C MET A 12 -3.96 20.74 -36.29
N GLY A 13 -4.75 20.12 -37.16
CA GLY A 13 -5.44 18.86 -36.87
C GLY A 13 -4.48 17.72 -36.53
N ILE A 14 -3.37 17.59 -37.26
CA ILE A 14 -2.35 16.57 -36.97
C ILE A 14 -1.66 16.83 -35.65
N LEU A 15 -1.30 18.08 -35.34
CA LEU A 15 -0.67 18.39 -34.06
C LEU A 15 -1.61 18.07 -32.89
N ILE A 16 -2.89 18.38 -33.03
CA ILE A 16 -3.91 18.04 -32.03
C ILE A 16 -4.01 16.52 -31.87
N LEU A 17 -4.18 15.77 -32.96
CA LEU A 17 -4.24 14.30 -32.91
C LEU A 17 -2.97 13.66 -32.36
N ALA A 18 -1.79 14.20 -32.68
CA ALA A 18 -0.53 13.73 -32.15
C ALA A 18 -0.42 13.98 -30.64
N SER A 19 -0.87 15.15 -30.17
CA SER A 19 -0.91 15.47 -28.73
C SER A 19 -1.86 14.53 -27.98
N PHE A 20 -3.09 14.35 -28.47
CA PHE A 20 -4.03 13.40 -27.87
C PHE A 20 -3.51 11.96 -27.92
N GLY A 21 -2.92 11.54 -29.05
CA GLY A 21 -2.34 10.20 -29.20
C GLY A 21 -1.19 9.94 -28.24
N ALA A 22 -0.31 10.93 -28.02
CA ALA A 22 0.78 10.82 -27.05
C ALA A 22 0.26 10.69 -25.62
N THR A 23 -0.73 11.50 -25.24
CA THR A 23 -1.37 11.44 -23.92
C THR A 23 -2.09 10.12 -23.71
N PHE A 24 -2.90 9.68 -24.68
CA PHE A 24 -3.61 8.40 -24.64
C PHE A 24 -2.64 7.23 -24.50
N TYR A 25 -1.55 7.24 -25.26
CA TYR A 25 -0.51 6.22 -25.17
C TYR A 25 0.12 6.18 -23.77
N ARG A 26 0.40 7.34 -23.15
CA ARG A 26 1.00 7.41 -21.82
C ARG A 26 0.09 6.86 -20.72
N TYR A 27 -1.17 7.28 -20.69
CA TYR A 27 -2.09 6.89 -19.62
C TYR A 27 -2.76 5.54 -19.86
N MET A 28 -3.27 5.26 -21.06
CA MET A 28 -4.05 4.05 -21.30
C MET A 28 -3.18 2.82 -21.60
N ILE A 29 -2.06 3.02 -22.32
CA ILE A 29 -1.22 1.91 -22.77
C ILE A 29 -0.02 1.71 -21.84
N LYS A 30 0.76 2.75 -21.59
CA LYS A 30 1.91 2.67 -20.68
C LYS A 30 1.51 2.65 -19.21
N LYS A 31 0.31 3.14 -18.86
CA LYS A 31 -0.17 3.25 -17.47
C LYS A 31 0.87 3.89 -16.54
N ASP A 32 1.48 4.97 -17.02
CA ASP A 32 2.56 5.69 -16.33
C ASP A 32 1.97 6.71 -15.34
N TYR A 33 1.28 6.19 -14.33
CA TYR A 33 0.68 6.96 -13.23
C TYR A 33 0.62 6.10 -11.96
N ILE A 34 0.56 6.74 -10.79
CA ILE A 34 0.37 6.08 -9.50
C ILE A 34 -1.12 6.01 -9.21
N VAL A 35 -1.58 4.82 -8.80
CA VAL A 35 -2.89 4.59 -8.24
C VAL A 35 -2.74 4.63 -6.73
N GLN A 36 -3.55 5.46 -6.10
CA GLN A 36 -3.75 5.47 -4.67
C GLN A 36 -5.06 4.74 -4.38
N ALA A 37 -5.03 3.74 -3.49
CA ALA A 37 -6.21 2.99 -3.09
C ALA A 37 -6.18 2.72 -1.59
N GLN A 38 -7.36 2.59 -0.99
CA GLN A 38 -7.49 2.07 0.37
C GLN A 38 -7.53 0.55 0.29
N VAL A 39 -6.82 -0.11 1.20
CA VAL A 39 -6.81 -1.57 1.34
C VAL A 39 -6.96 -1.92 2.81
N ASP A 40 -7.49 -3.10 3.07
CA ASP A 40 -7.71 -3.57 4.44
C ASP A 40 -6.40 -3.58 5.23
N CYS A 41 -6.51 -3.16 6.49
CA CYS A 41 -5.40 -3.08 7.43
C CYS A 41 -5.80 -3.82 8.71
N ASP A 42 -4.93 -4.69 9.17
CA ASP A 42 -5.15 -5.44 10.40
C ASP A 42 -4.67 -4.61 11.61
N PRO A 43 -5.57 -4.12 12.47
CA PRO A 43 -5.20 -3.26 13.61
C PRO A 43 -4.40 -4.00 14.68
N TYR A 44 -4.35 -5.33 14.66
CA TYR A 44 -3.57 -6.14 15.61
C TYR A 44 -2.10 -6.30 15.21
N SER A 45 -1.77 -6.07 13.93
CA SER A 45 -0.42 -6.29 13.41
C SER A 45 0.17 -5.06 12.71
N GLU A 46 -0.64 -4.10 12.27
CA GLU A 46 -0.23 -2.95 11.47
C GLU A 46 -0.80 -1.61 11.97
N VAL A 47 -0.18 -0.51 11.56
CA VAL A 47 -0.61 0.87 11.89
C VAL A 47 -1.69 1.31 10.90
N CYS A 48 -2.94 1.40 11.36
CA CYS A 48 -4.08 1.61 10.47
C CYS A 48 -4.70 3.01 10.60
N PHE A 49 -5.26 3.49 9.49
CA PHE A 49 -6.26 4.55 9.52
C PHE A 49 -7.58 3.97 9.99
N VAL A 50 -8.34 4.76 10.76
CA VAL A 50 -9.67 4.40 11.24
C VAL A 50 -10.68 5.32 10.57
N TRP A 51 -11.66 4.73 9.91
CA TRP A 51 -12.86 5.44 9.47
C TRP A 51 -14.04 4.98 10.32
N GLU A 52 -14.86 5.95 10.75
CA GLU A 52 -16.06 5.71 11.55
C GLU A 52 -17.25 6.28 10.78
N CYS A 53 -18.37 5.55 10.77
CA CYS A 53 -19.60 6.01 10.14
C CYS A 53 -20.12 7.31 10.78
N ASP A 54 -20.89 8.08 10.02
CA ASP A 54 -21.56 9.28 10.55
C ASP A 54 -22.97 8.91 11.04
N PRO A 55 -23.25 9.03 12.35
CA PRO A 55 -24.57 8.69 12.89
C PRO A 55 -25.69 9.63 12.42
N GLU A 56 -25.35 10.79 11.84
CA GLU A 56 -26.33 11.74 11.27
C GLU A 56 -26.54 11.54 9.75
N SER A 57 -25.76 10.67 9.09
CA SER A 57 -25.89 10.42 7.66
C SER A 57 -27.04 9.47 7.34
N ASP A 58 -27.91 9.87 6.42
CA ASP A 58 -28.99 9.04 5.86
C ASP A 58 -28.55 8.30 4.58
N VAL A 59 -27.27 8.37 4.19
CA VAL A 59 -26.74 7.78 2.96
C VAL A 59 -26.37 6.31 3.20
N GLU A 60 -26.86 5.41 2.33
CA GLU A 60 -26.46 3.99 2.37
C GLU A 60 -24.94 3.87 2.17
N GLY A 61 -24.26 3.23 3.14
CA GLY A 61 -22.80 3.08 3.18
C GLY A 61 -22.09 4.06 4.11
N GLU A 62 -22.76 5.13 4.56
CA GLU A 62 -22.24 6.07 5.56
C GLU A 62 -23.07 6.09 6.85
N MET A 63 -24.31 5.58 6.79
CA MET A 63 -25.16 5.43 7.98
C MET A 63 -24.58 4.38 8.93
N CYS A 64 -24.56 4.71 10.22
CA CYS A 64 -24.24 3.74 11.26
C CYS A 64 -25.37 2.72 11.42
N THR A 65 -24.99 1.44 11.52
CA THR A 65 -25.86 0.31 11.80
C THR A 65 -26.20 0.20 13.30
N GLY A 66 -25.36 0.79 14.15
CA GLY A 66 -25.42 0.67 15.60
C GLY A 66 -24.61 -0.50 16.16
N ASP A 67 -23.94 -1.27 15.30
CA ASP A 67 -22.95 -2.28 15.67
C ASP A 67 -21.53 -1.70 15.50
N PRO A 68 -20.74 -1.56 16.59
CA PRO A 68 -19.40 -0.99 16.50
C PRO A 68 -18.44 -1.73 15.56
N GLU A 69 -18.65 -3.03 15.29
CA GLU A 69 -17.78 -3.78 14.37
C GLU A 69 -18.11 -3.52 12.90
N GLU A 70 -19.37 -3.20 12.59
CA GLU A 70 -19.81 -2.83 11.24
C GLU A 70 -19.70 -1.33 10.98
N ASP A 71 -19.54 -0.53 12.04
CA ASP A 71 -19.52 0.94 12.02
C ASP A 71 -18.09 1.52 12.01
N VAL A 72 -17.06 0.66 12.09
CA VAL A 72 -15.64 1.05 12.13
C VAL A 72 -14.85 0.24 11.10
N TRP A 73 -14.06 0.93 10.28
CA TRP A 73 -13.23 0.32 9.25
C TRP A 73 -11.77 0.67 9.45
N TYR A 74 -10.91 -0.35 9.35
CA TYR A 74 -9.46 -0.23 9.45
C TYR A 74 -8.83 -0.39 8.08
N PHE A 75 -8.16 0.66 7.61
CA PHE A 75 -7.56 0.66 6.28
C PHE A 75 -6.15 1.25 6.30
N LYS A 76 -5.39 0.94 5.26
CA LYS A 76 -4.13 1.57 4.91
C LYS A 76 -4.20 2.02 3.47
N VAL A 77 -3.33 2.93 3.10
CA VAL A 77 -3.31 3.47 1.74
C VAL A 77 -2.14 2.87 0.99
N ILE A 78 -2.39 2.35 -0.21
CA ILE A 78 -1.35 1.87 -1.11
C ILE A 78 -1.18 2.83 -2.27
N ASN A 79 0.06 3.25 -2.50
CA ASN A 79 0.47 3.95 -3.71
C ASN A 79 1.20 2.96 -4.60
N LYS A 80 0.60 2.58 -5.73
CA LYS A 80 1.18 1.59 -6.66
C LYS A 80 1.15 2.07 -8.10
N ASN A 81 2.22 1.83 -8.85
CA ASN A 81 2.25 2.14 -10.27
C ASN A 81 1.23 1.30 -11.06
N ALA A 82 0.35 1.98 -11.81
CA ALA A 82 -0.73 1.36 -12.56
C ALA A 82 -0.27 0.34 -13.61
N SER A 83 0.95 0.49 -14.14
CA SER A 83 1.54 -0.45 -15.10
C SER A 83 1.88 -1.81 -14.49
N ARG A 84 2.01 -1.89 -13.16
CA ARG A 84 2.36 -3.11 -12.41
C ARG A 84 1.15 -3.76 -11.72
N ILE A 85 -0.02 -3.13 -11.78
CA ILE A 85 -1.26 -3.72 -11.26
C ILE A 85 -1.68 -4.85 -12.19
N GLN A 86 -1.77 -6.06 -11.63
CA GLN A 86 -2.23 -7.24 -12.36
C GLN A 86 -3.73 -7.10 -12.66
N THR A 87 -4.15 -7.56 -13.83
CA THR A 87 -5.57 -7.62 -14.18
C THR A 87 -6.20 -8.82 -13.49
N CYS A 88 -7.13 -8.58 -12.57
CA CYS A 88 -7.97 -9.60 -11.98
C CYS A 88 -8.95 -10.18 -12.99
N ASP A 89 -9.14 -11.50 -12.97
CA ASP A 89 -10.31 -12.12 -13.60
C ASP A 89 -11.51 -11.91 -12.66
N ALA A 90 -12.66 -11.53 -13.20
CA ALA A 90 -13.88 -11.38 -12.41
C ALA A 90 -14.43 -12.72 -11.89
N SER A 91 -13.93 -13.84 -12.42
CA SER A 91 -14.30 -15.19 -12.00
C SER A 91 -13.41 -15.74 -10.89
N ASP A 92 -12.33 -15.03 -10.54
CA ASP A 92 -11.36 -15.42 -9.52
C ASP A 92 -11.47 -14.46 -8.33
N GLU A 93 -11.83 -15.00 -7.17
CA GLU A 93 -11.97 -14.23 -5.93
C GLU A 93 -10.60 -13.91 -5.31
N ASP A 94 -9.55 -14.69 -5.64
CA ASP A 94 -8.22 -14.58 -5.05
C ASP A 94 -7.29 -13.64 -5.85
N CYS A 95 -7.77 -12.44 -6.16
CA CYS A 95 -6.94 -11.47 -6.88
C CYS A 95 -6.18 -10.49 -5.97
N ASN A 96 -4.87 -10.73 -5.82
CA ASN A 96 -3.96 -9.87 -5.07
C ASN A 96 -3.39 -8.70 -5.91
N ALA A 97 -4.23 -7.92 -6.58
CA ALA A 97 -3.79 -6.82 -7.46
C ALA A 97 -3.10 -5.67 -6.69
N LEU A 98 -3.56 -5.40 -5.47
CA LEU A 98 -3.14 -4.29 -4.61
C LEU A 98 -2.18 -4.73 -3.49
N VAL A 99 -1.36 -5.75 -3.75
CA VAL A 99 -0.27 -6.17 -2.85
C VAL A 99 1.07 -5.76 -3.44
N CYS A 100 1.94 -5.14 -2.66
CA CYS A 100 3.30 -4.83 -3.08
C CYS A 100 4.19 -6.09 -2.97
N ALA A 101 4.89 -6.43 -4.05
CA ALA A 101 5.92 -7.46 -3.97
C ALA A 101 7.16 -6.94 -3.21
N GLN A 102 7.98 -7.86 -2.69
CA GLN A 102 9.21 -7.48 -2.01
C GLN A 102 10.12 -6.68 -2.97
N ASN A 103 10.50 -5.46 -2.56
CA ASN A 103 11.30 -4.52 -3.35
C ASN A 103 10.68 -4.11 -4.70
N GLU A 104 9.34 -4.07 -4.79
CA GLU A 104 8.67 -3.53 -5.97
C GLU A 104 8.87 -2.00 -6.03
N PRO A 105 9.46 -1.47 -7.12
CA PRO A 105 9.60 -0.02 -7.27
C PRO A 105 8.22 0.62 -7.43
N ASP A 106 8.09 1.87 -6.98
CA ASP A 106 6.84 2.65 -7.07
C ASP A 106 5.63 1.92 -6.46
N CYS A 107 5.86 1.14 -5.40
CA CYS A 107 4.86 0.49 -4.57
C CYS A 107 5.19 0.76 -3.11
N GLU A 108 4.36 1.53 -2.44
CA GLU A 108 4.52 1.87 -1.03
C GLU A 108 3.18 1.81 -0.30
N PHE A 109 3.23 1.38 0.95
CA PHE A 109 2.13 1.53 1.88
C PHE A 109 2.35 2.81 2.67
N VAL A 110 1.30 3.63 2.71
CA VAL A 110 1.17 4.79 3.56
C VAL A 110 0.34 4.38 4.75
N PHE A 111 0.94 4.47 5.93
CA PHE A 111 0.29 4.17 7.20
C PHE A 111 -0.20 5.47 7.86
N CYS A 112 -1.10 5.33 8.84
CA CYS A 112 -1.70 6.48 9.50
C CYS A 112 -0.65 7.27 10.28
N THR A 113 -0.65 8.59 10.03
CA THR A 113 0.13 9.57 10.77
C THR A 113 -0.73 10.80 11.01
N PRO A 114 -0.45 11.61 12.05
CA PRO A 114 -1.22 12.82 12.30
C PRO A 114 -1.18 13.83 11.13
N GLU A 115 -0.17 13.76 10.26
CA GLU A 115 0.01 14.66 9.12
C GLU A 115 -0.83 14.27 7.90
N ASN A 116 -1.11 12.98 7.71
CA ASN A 116 -1.82 12.47 6.54
C ASN A 116 -3.27 12.02 6.84
N MET A 117 -3.72 12.15 8.09
CA MET A 117 -5.06 11.71 8.52
C MET A 117 -6.18 12.44 7.77
N GLU A 118 -6.11 13.78 7.68
CA GLU A 118 -7.12 14.60 6.98
C GLU A 118 -7.12 14.34 5.47
N GLU A 119 -5.95 14.15 4.88
CA GLU A 119 -5.81 13.87 3.44
C GLU A 119 -6.42 12.53 3.03
N ASN A 120 -6.48 11.57 3.96
CA ASN A 120 -7.00 10.24 3.73
C ASN A 120 -8.38 10.00 4.37
N TYR A 121 -9.08 11.08 4.77
CA TYR A 121 -10.43 11.05 5.32
C TYR A 121 -10.58 10.15 6.57
N ALA A 122 -9.52 9.98 7.33
CA ALA A 122 -9.54 9.16 8.53
C ALA A 122 -10.05 9.96 9.74
N SER A 123 -10.85 9.30 10.57
CA SER A 123 -11.36 9.83 11.84
C SER A 123 -10.27 9.78 12.92
N SER A 124 -9.49 8.70 12.95
CA SER A 124 -8.38 8.52 13.90
C SER A 124 -7.28 7.59 13.35
N CYS A 125 -6.19 7.43 14.11
CA CYS A 125 -5.09 6.52 13.81
C CYS A 125 -4.91 5.49 14.91
N ILE A 126 -4.61 4.24 14.53
CA ILE A 126 -4.02 3.25 15.41
C ILE A 126 -2.51 3.30 15.21
N ASP A 127 -1.79 3.90 16.17
CA ASP A 127 -0.35 4.10 16.14
C ASP A 127 0.45 2.94 16.75
N ASP A 128 -0.15 2.17 17.66
CA ASP A 128 0.46 1.02 18.31
C ASP A 128 -0.48 -0.20 18.30
N PRO A 129 -0.22 -1.19 17.42
CA PRO A 129 -1.01 -2.42 17.35
C PRO A 129 -1.02 -3.21 18.67
N ALA A 130 0.07 -3.16 19.44
CA ALA A 130 0.16 -3.87 20.72
C ALA A 130 -0.76 -3.25 21.77
N LYS A 131 -0.90 -1.93 21.75
CA LYS A 131 -1.85 -1.22 22.61
C LYS A 131 -3.29 -1.53 22.20
N TYR A 132 -3.58 -1.51 20.90
CA TYR A 132 -4.89 -1.86 20.39
C TYR A 132 -5.31 -3.27 20.81
N ALA A 133 -4.41 -4.26 20.69
CA ALA A 133 -4.66 -5.64 21.10
C ALA A 133 -4.92 -5.82 22.61
N LEU A 134 -4.39 -4.93 23.46
CA LEU A 134 -4.64 -4.94 24.90
C LEU A 134 -5.98 -4.28 25.27
N GLU A 135 -6.38 -3.26 24.52
CA GLU A 135 -7.64 -2.53 24.72
C GLU A 135 -8.83 -3.28 24.11
N ASN A 136 -8.58 -4.06 23.06
CA ASN A 136 -9.53 -4.90 22.35
C ASN A 136 -9.01 -6.35 22.33
N PRO A 137 -9.05 -7.06 23.47
CA PRO A 137 -8.67 -8.47 23.46
C PRO A 137 -9.63 -9.23 22.54
N ILE A 138 -9.08 -10.04 21.64
CA ILE A 138 -9.87 -10.99 20.86
C ILE A 138 -10.58 -11.88 21.88
N GLU A 139 -11.90 -11.73 21.98
CA GLU A 139 -12.70 -12.72 22.68
C GLU A 139 -12.49 -14.01 21.89
N GLU A 140 -11.60 -14.88 22.35
CA GLU A 140 -11.66 -16.27 21.93
C GLU A 140 -13.10 -16.66 22.19
N GLU A 141 -13.87 -16.92 21.13
CA GLU A 141 -15.14 -17.60 21.29
C GLU A 141 -14.80 -18.83 22.11
N GLU A 142 -15.06 -18.78 23.41
CA GLU A 142 -14.97 -19.93 24.27
C GLU A 142 -15.83 -20.93 23.56
N SER A 143 -15.18 -21.93 22.93
CA SER A 143 -15.84 -23.02 22.25
C SER A 143 -16.93 -23.43 23.21
N LYS A 144 -18.19 -23.20 22.82
CA LYS A 144 -19.34 -23.42 23.67
C LYS A 144 -19.59 -24.91 23.76
N CYS A 145 -18.59 -25.62 24.28
CA CYS A 145 -18.70 -26.95 24.81
C CYS A 145 -19.28 -26.71 26.21
N ASP A 146 -20.60 -26.56 26.28
CA ASP A 146 -21.31 -26.71 27.55
C ASP A 146 -20.82 -28.01 28.22
N GLU A 147 -20.67 -28.03 29.55
CA GLU A 147 -20.18 -29.16 30.37
C GLU A 147 -21.08 -30.42 30.33
N GLY A 148 -21.77 -30.68 29.22
CA GLY A 148 -22.60 -31.84 28.95
C GLY A 148 -22.83 -32.16 27.47
N ASP A 149 -22.12 -31.52 26.53
CA ASP A 149 -22.25 -31.86 25.11
C ASP A 149 -21.27 -32.99 24.73
N GLU A 150 -21.77 -34.23 24.71
CA GLU A 150 -20.99 -35.45 24.38
C GLU A 150 -20.51 -35.48 22.91
N GLU A 151 -20.93 -34.53 22.07
CA GLU A 151 -20.56 -34.48 20.65
C GLU A 151 -19.15 -33.89 20.39
N CYS A 152 -18.53 -33.23 21.36
CA CYS A 152 -17.18 -32.65 21.21
C CYS A 152 -16.03 -33.59 21.63
N LEU A 153 -16.30 -34.85 21.96
CA LEU A 153 -15.28 -35.82 22.42
C LEU A 153 -14.81 -36.82 21.35
N GLU A 154 -15.12 -36.62 20.06
CA GLU A 154 -14.74 -37.60 19.02
C GLU A 154 -13.75 -37.12 17.94
N SER A 155 -13.20 -35.91 18.01
CA SER A 155 -12.25 -35.44 16.96
C SER A 155 -10.75 -35.56 17.28
N ASP A 156 -10.33 -35.93 18.50
CA ASP A 156 -8.91 -35.87 18.90
C ASP A 156 -8.21 -37.21 19.18
N GLU A 157 -8.79 -38.37 18.80
CA GLU A 157 -8.14 -39.69 19.02
C GLU A 157 -7.93 -40.57 17.78
N GLU A 158 -7.62 -40.01 16.61
CA GLU A 158 -7.01 -40.79 15.52
C GLU A 158 -5.77 -40.13 14.91
N ASN A 159 -4.73 -39.89 15.71
CA ASN A 159 -3.37 -39.89 15.13
C ASN A 159 -2.26 -40.17 16.16
N LEU A 160 -2.23 -41.35 16.77
CA LEU A 160 -1.02 -41.85 17.43
C LEU A 160 -1.09 -43.37 17.59
N THR A 161 -0.62 -44.12 16.59
CA THR A 161 0.17 -45.34 16.79
C THR A 161 0.79 -45.80 15.47
N GLY A 162 2.12 -45.87 15.44
CA GLY A 162 2.86 -46.39 14.28
C GLY A 162 4.37 -46.20 14.36
N GLU A 163 5.00 -46.47 15.52
CA GLU A 163 6.41 -46.85 15.53
C GLU A 163 6.57 -48.22 14.85
N GLU A 164 7.26 -48.28 13.71
CA GLU A 164 8.21 -49.37 13.49
C GLU A 164 9.44 -48.91 12.69
N SER A 165 10.56 -49.36 13.22
CA SER A 165 11.95 -49.07 12.99
C SER A 165 12.58 -49.72 11.74
N ILE A 166 13.56 -49.00 11.17
CA ILE A 166 14.81 -49.47 10.51
C ILE A 166 14.68 -50.13 9.12
N GLU A 167 15.30 -49.54 8.09
CA GLU A 167 16.54 -50.07 7.47
C GLU A 167 17.18 -49.05 6.51
N GLU A 168 18.50 -49.12 6.52
CA GLU A 168 19.52 -48.31 5.88
C GLU A 168 19.70 -48.72 4.41
N GLU A 169 19.65 -47.79 3.45
CA GLU A 169 20.48 -47.92 2.25
C GLU A 169 20.82 -46.56 1.63
N VAL A 170 22.06 -46.14 1.90
CA VAL A 170 22.76 -45.08 1.21
C VAL A 170 23.20 -45.62 -0.16
N VAL A 171 22.54 -45.19 -1.23
CA VAL A 171 23.05 -45.36 -2.60
C VAL A 171 23.64 -44.02 -3.05
N ILE A 172 24.95 -43.91 -2.86
CA ILE A 172 25.80 -42.91 -3.52
C ILE A 172 26.09 -43.46 -4.91
N GLU A 173 25.44 -42.93 -5.95
CA GLU A 173 25.89 -43.13 -7.33
C GLU A 173 26.77 -41.94 -7.72
N SER A 174 28.07 -42.11 -7.43
CA SER A 174 29.14 -41.35 -8.06
C SER A 174 29.27 -41.80 -9.51
N THR A 175 28.95 -40.92 -10.46
CA THR A 175 29.53 -40.99 -11.80
C THR A 175 30.63 -39.95 -11.93
N GLU A 176 31.85 -40.45 -12.02
CA GLU A 176 33.07 -39.77 -12.42
C GLU A 176 32.89 -38.96 -13.71
N SER A 177 33.38 -37.73 -13.68
CA SER A 177 34.12 -37.19 -14.81
C SER A 177 35.21 -36.25 -14.28
N ASP A 178 36.39 -36.83 -14.10
CA ASP A 178 37.66 -36.13 -13.98
C ASP A 178 38.00 -35.39 -15.28
N GLN A 179 38.43 -34.13 -15.16
CA GLN A 179 39.74 -33.61 -15.58
C GLN A 179 39.75 -32.08 -15.39
N GLU A 180 40.42 -31.62 -14.32
CA GLU A 180 41.77 -31.01 -14.31
C GLU A 180 41.77 -29.51 -14.70
N ILE A 181 41.84 -28.61 -13.71
CA ILE A 181 43.04 -27.93 -13.17
C ILE A 181 43.30 -26.59 -13.91
N GLU A 182 43.14 -25.45 -13.22
CA GLU A 182 44.28 -24.59 -12.83
C GLU A 182 43.87 -23.44 -11.87
N SER A 183 44.54 -23.47 -10.72
CA SER A 183 44.92 -22.39 -9.80
C SER A 183 44.49 -20.94 -10.05
N ILE A 184 44.10 -20.24 -8.98
CA ILE A 184 44.86 -19.09 -8.45
C ILE A 184 44.58 -18.99 -6.93
N ALA A 185 45.66 -19.04 -6.15
CA ALA A 185 45.69 -18.82 -4.72
C ALA A 185 46.15 -17.38 -4.41
N THR A 186 45.49 -16.78 -3.42
CA THR A 186 45.99 -15.88 -2.35
C THR A 186 47.03 -14.77 -2.62
N ASN A 187 46.68 -13.56 -2.17
CA ASN A 187 47.51 -12.59 -1.41
C ASN A 187 46.57 -11.49 -0.87
N ILE A 188 46.24 -11.38 0.43
CA ILE A 188 46.97 -10.79 1.58
C ILE A 188 47.47 -9.35 1.35
N LYS A 189 46.88 -8.38 2.06
CA LYS A 189 47.51 -7.33 2.94
C LYS A 189 46.47 -6.23 3.23
N GLU A 190 45.97 -6.07 4.46
CA GLU A 190 46.59 -5.30 5.55
C GLU A 190 47.12 -3.92 5.11
N THR A 191 46.41 -2.86 5.51
CA THR A 191 47.07 -1.63 5.99
C THR A 191 46.20 -0.98 7.06
N GLU A 192 46.74 -1.00 8.28
CA GLU A 192 46.36 -0.19 9.41
C GLU A 192 46.71 1.29 9.16
N GLY A 193 45.91 2.20 9.73
CA GLY A 193 46.44 3.16 10.69
C GLY A 193 46.64 4.62 10.29
N ILE A 194 46.28 5.47 11.28
CA ILE A 194 46.87 6.79 11.63
C ILE A 194 46.19 7.99 10.90
N THR A 195 45.61 9.02 11.53
CA THR A 195 45.86 9.68 12.83
C THR A 195 44.66 10.56 13.25
N ASP A 196 44.41 10.63 14.55
CA ASP A 196 43.80 11.74 15.29
C ASP A 196 44.59 13.05 15.13
N ILE A 197 43.89 14.19 15.05
CA ILE A 197 44.38 15.51 15.53
C ILE A 197 43.19 16.31 16.10
N ASP A 198 43.20 16.41 17.42
CA ASP A 198 42.97 17.54 18.33
C ASP A 198 41.83 18.56 18.14
N GLU A 199 41.00 18.60 19.19
CA GLU A 199 40.56 19.76 19.98
C GLU A 199 40.96 21.17 19.53
N ALA A 200 39.95 22.05 19.43
CA ALA A 200 40.08 23.44 19.86
C ALA A 200 38.77 23.92 20.51
N GLU A 201 38.90 24.29 21.78
CA GLU A 201 37.93 25.01 22.61
C GLU A 201 37.57 26.41 22.08
N ASN A 202 36.52 26.97 22.72
CA ASN A 202 36.13 28.38 22.84
C ASN A 202 35.36 28.98 21.66
N THR A 203 34.25 29.72 21.86
CA THR A 203 33.98 30.68 22.94
C THR A 203 32.47 30.99 23.00
N GLU A 204 31.97 31.29 24.20
CA GLU A 204 30.75 32.06 24.46
C GLU A 204 30.79 33.43 23.75
N ASP A 205 29.67 33.93 23.22
CA ASP A 205 29.01 35.14 23.75
C ASP A 205 27.72 35.54 22.97
N SER A 206 26.78 36.06 23.75
CA SER A 206 25.79 37.12 23.49
C SER A 206 24.90 37.16 22.23
N ALA A 207 23.62 37.04 22.55
CA ALA A 207 22.45 37.70 22.00
C ALA A 207 22.66 38.95 21.12
N GLU A 208 22.01 38.97 19.96
CA GLU A 208 21.44 40.20 19.41
C GLU A 208 20.11 39.91 18.69
N ASN A 209 19.11 40.73 19.01
CA ASN A 209 17.76 40.73 18.46
C ASN A 209 17.76 40.92 16.94
N VAL A 210 17.02 40.09 16.22
CA VAL A 210 16.54 40.42 14.87
C VAL A 210 15.02 40.27 14.84
N SER A 211 14.35 41.39 15.08
CA SER A 211 12.94 41.59 14.75
C SER A 211 12.81 41.73 13.23
N VAL A 212 12.23 40.73 12.58
CA VAL A 212 11.78 40.81 11.19
C VAL A 212 10.28 41.16 11.20
N GLU A 213 9.98 42.39 10.82
CA GLU A 213 8.64 42.79 10.40
C GLU A 213 8.33 42.12 9.06
N VAL A 214 7.33 41.23 9.03
CA VAL A 214 6.67 40.83 7.79
C VAL A 214 5.23 41.30 7.85
N ALA A 215 4.96 42.36 7.10
CA ALA A 215 3.62 42.73 6.68
C ALA A 215 3.14 41.72 5.62
N ASN A 216 2.01 41.08 5.85
CA ASN A 216 1.15 40.44 4.85
C ASN A 216 -0.29 40.64 5.33
N ASN A 217 -0.98 41.68 4.87
CA ASN A 217 -1.80 41.72 3.66
C ASN A 217 -3.07 40.85 3.77
N GLU A 218 -4.17 41.55 3.99
CA GLU A 218 -5.56 41.34 3.52
C GLU A 218 -5.82 40.03 2.76
N SER A 219 -6.61 39.11 3.34
CA SER A 219 -8.07 39.00 3.16
C SER A 219 -8.52 38.81 1.71
N LEU A 220 -9.07 37.62 1.38
CA LEU A 220 -10.41 37.44 0.81
C LEU A 220 -10.73 35.95 0.52
N SER A 221 -11.93 35.55 0.97
CA SER A 221 -12.92 34.59 0.39
C SER A 221 -12.42 33.25 -0.19
N GLN A 222 -12.73 32.08 0.39
CA GLN A 222 -14.03 31.35 0.27
C GLN A 222 -14.69 31.47 -1.12
N GLU A 223 -14.55 30.43 -1.95
CA GLU A 223 -15.61 29.74 -2.72
C GLU A 223 -14.99 28.82 -3.80
N GLU A 224 -15.50 27.59 -3.86
CA GLU A 224 -15.55 26.67 -5.02
C GLU A 224 -14.23 26.39 -5.79
N ILE A 225 -13.77 25.15 -5.92
CA ILE A 225 -14.35 24.14 -6.83
C ILE A 225 -13.83 22.76 -6.39
N ALA A 226 -14.75 21.93 -5.88
CA ALA A 226 -14.67 20.48 -5.94
C ALA A 226 -15.96 19.99 -6.62
N GLN A 227 -15.90 18.79 -7.21
CA GLN A 227 -16.98 18.03 -7.88
C GLN A 227 -17.16 18.28 -9.39
N ARG A 228 -16.64 17.33 -10.18
CA ARG A 228 -17.45 16.59 -11.16
C ARG A 228 -16.72 15.33 -11.61
N ASN A 229 -17.08 14.18 -11.04
CA ASN A 229 -17.14 12.88 -11.70
C ASN A 229 -18.10 12.02 -10.88
N GLU A 230 -18.77 11.08 -11.55
CA GLU A 230 -20.00 10.37 -11.14
C GLU A 230 -21.24 11.27 -11.36
N ASP A 231 -22.25 10.92 -12.15
CA ASP A 231 -22.78 9.62 -12.51
C ASP A 231 -23.73 9.80 -13.72
N SER A 232 -23.82 8.81 -14.62
CA SER A 232 -24.98 8.55 -15.50
C SER A 232 -24.64 7.47 -16.54
N GLY A 233 -24.91 6.22 -16.16
CA GLY A 233 -25.31 5.18 -17.10
C GLY A 233 -26.58 5.61 -17.85
N GLY A 234 -26.44 5.88 -19.15
CA GLY A 234 -27.55 6.27 -20.04
C GLY A 234 -27.83 5.17 -21.06
N ALA A 235 -29.02 4.59 -20.98
CA ALA A 235 -29.54 3.57 -21.88
C ALA A 235 -29.47 3.95 -23.37
N LEU A 236 -29.25 2.93 -24.22
CA LEU A 236 -29.29 3.01 -25.68
C LEU A 236 -30.71 3.37 -26.18
N PRO A 237 -30.85 4.27 -27.17
CA PRO A 237 -32.15 4.50 -27.80
C PRO A 237 -32.51 3.38 -28.78
N ILE A 238 -33.72 2.85 -28.62
CA ILE A 238 -34.41 2.00 -29.61
C ILE A 238 -34.77 2.86 -30.82
N VAL A 239 -34.42 2.37 -32.01
CA VAL A 239 -34.79 2.95 -33.31
C VAL A 239 -36.11 2.33 -33.76
N GLU A 240 -37.16 3.13 -33.89
CA GLU A 240 -38.31 2.90 -34.78
C GLU A 240 -38.46 4.07 -35.75
#